data_AF-A0ABC8ASC3-F1
#
_entry.id   AF-A0ABC8ASC3-F1
#
_cell.length_a   1.000
_cell.length_b   1.000
_cell.length_c   1.000
_cell.angle_alpha   90.00
_cell.angle_beta   90.00
_cell.angle_gamma   90.00
#
_symmetry.space_group_name_H-M   'P 1'
#
loop_
_entity.id
_entity.type
_entity.pdbx_description
1 polymer ?
#
loop_
_entity_poly.entity_id
_entity_poly.type
_entity_poly.pdbx_seq_one_letter_code
_entity_poly.pdbx_strand_id
1 'polypeptide(L)'
;MADKAGATRRHYSDEAHAIAARDVRFDFESVPLHYIPGEVLATHIVDVMHLVLPEGERAMAQALSEALPHIHDERLREEVTGFVGQESMHASSHEAARRHLQSLGLDVDSYVKAIAWLVDRILGDHGLTGRAREQWLKERLGLFAGMEHYTAVLGEWLLEADILEAKGMHPAMLDLVRWHGAEEVEHRSVVYDAYMYLDGGYLRKARTGVLASLALLPLFIISTGYLYRQDPSPDKGRFWGRQFLNATRRGVIPSWTVFLTEIPRYLRPGFHPSQLGPMDSALRYLAHSPAARAAAE
;
A
#
# COMPACT_ATOMS: atom_id res chain seq x y z
N MET A 1 28.41 -24.10 -4.18
CA MET A 1 28.48 -22.65 -4.48
C MET A 1 27.59 -22.40 -5.68
N ALA A 2 26.28 -22.38 -5.44
CA ALA A 2 25.28 -22.18 -6.48
C ALA A 2 25.17 -20.68 -6.79
N ASP A 3 25.07 -20.40 -8.07
CA ASP A 3 25.08 -19.09 -8.72
C ASP A 3 24.00 -18.17 -8.12
N LYS A 4 24.41 -17.22 -7.27
CA LYS A 4 23.54 -16.16 -6.71
C LYS A 4 23.18 -15.09 -7.77
N ALA A 5 23.57 -15.28 -9.04
CA ALA A 5 23.52 -14.25 -10.08
C ALA A 5 22.20 -14.17 -10.86
N GLY A 6 21.15 -14.93 -10.47
CA GLY A 6 19.91 -15.01 -11.25
C GLY A 6 19.00 -13.78 -11.12
N ALA A 7 18.81 -13.26 -9.90
CA ALA A 7 17.91 -12.14 -9.64
C ALA A 7 18.53 -10.77 -9.96
N THR A 8 19.87 -10.67 -9.87
CA THR A 8 20.62 -9.42 -10.09
C THR A 8 20.98 -9.16 -11.56
N ARG A 9 20.64 -10.07 -12.49
CA ARG A 9 21.00 -9.99 -13.92
C ARG A 9 19.90 -9.47 -14.85
N ARG A 10 18.80 -8.92 -14.33
CA ARG A 10 18.02 -7.99 -15.15
C ARG A 10 18.73 -6.65 -15.12
N HIS A 11 19.23 -6.23 -16.27
CA HIS A 11 19.53 -4.82 -16.48
C HIS A 11 18.19 -4.07 -16.39
N TYR A 12 17.90 -3.46 -15.24
CA TYR A 12 16.83 -2.48 -15.04
C TYR A 12 17.18 -1.16 -15.77
N SER A 13 17.79 -1.23 -16.95
CA SER A 13 18.14 -0.04 -17.73
C SER A 13 16.90 0.69 -18.25
N ASP A 14 15.78 -0.03 -18.39
CA ASP A 14 14.58 0.48 -19.03
C ASP A 14 13.61 1.16 -18.03
N GLU A 15 13.86 1.00 -16.72
CA GLU A 15 13.05 1.57 -15.61
C GLU A 15 13.94 2.31 -14.59
N ALA A 16 15.13 2.78 -14.97
CA ALA A 16 16.01 3.51 -14.06
C ALA A 16 15.51 4.96 -13.89
N HIS A 17 14.59 5.18 -12.95
CA HIS A 17 14.20 6.49 -12.44
C HIS A 17 14.55 6.59 -10.95
N ALA A 18 14.91 7.80 -10.51
CA ALA A 18 15.21 8.03 -9.11
C ALA A 18 13.90 8.10 -8.31
N ILE A 19 13.74 7.18 -7.35
CA ILE A 19 12.66 7.24 -6.36
C ILE A 19 13.03 8.33 -5.36
N ALA A 20 12.15 9.32 -5.22
CA ALA A 20 12.36 10.43 -4.30
C ALA A 20 11.04 10.84 -3.66
N ALA A 21 11.09 11.13 -2.36
CA ALA A 21 9.97 11.70 -1.64
C ALA A 21 9.60 13.07 -2.26
N ARG A 22 8.31 13.26 -2.55
CA ARG A 22 7.78 14.51 -3.08
C ARG A 22 7.05 15.24 -1.95
N ASP A 23 7.31 16.54 -1.85
CA ASP A 23 6.49 17.40 -1.01
C ASP A 23 5.08 17.48 -1.60
N VAL A 24 4.07 17.18 -0.78
CA VAL A 24 2.66 17.22 -1.16
C VAL A 24 1.85 17.93 -0.11
N ARG A 25 0.81 18.66 -0.55
CA ARG A 25 -0.14 19.33 0.34
C ARG A 25 -1.56 19.05 -0.10
N PHE A 26 -2.31 18.36 0.75
CA PHE A 26 -3.74 18.10 0.56
C PHE A 26 -4.58 19.05 1.42
N ASP A 27 -5.64 19.61 0.83
CA ASP A 27 -6.68 20.33 1.56
C ASP A 27 -7.92 19.44 1.71
N PHE A 28 -8.21 19.05 2.95
CA PHE A 28 -9.34 18.19 3.27
C PHE A 28 -10.55 18.95 3.81
N GLU A 29 -10.49 20.27 4.04
CA GLU A 29 -11.52 21.01 4.79
C GLU A 29 -12.95 20.81 4.23
N SER A 30 -13.09 20.77 2.91
CA SER A 30 -14.37 20.57 2.22
C SER A 30 -14.78 19.11 2.00
N VAL A 31 -13.93 18.14 2.35
CA VAL A 31 -14.19 16.73 2.10
C VAL A 31 -15.36 16.26 2.97
N PRO A 32 -16.46 15.74 2.39
CA PRO A 32 -17.55 15.18 3.18
C PRO A 32 -17.20 13.77 3.67
N LEU A 33 -17.93 13.28 4.67
CA LEU A 33 -17.73 11.93 5.21
C LEU A 33 -17.87 10.86 4.12
N HIS A 34 -18.86 11.00 3.23
CA HIS A 34 -19.03 10.18 2.04
C HIS A 34 -18.57 10.93 0.80
N TYR A 35 -17.25 10.92 0.58
CA TYR A 35 -16.63 11.61 -0.54
C TYR A 35 -16.79 10.90 -1.88
N ILE A 36 -17.41 9.72 -1.93
CA ILE A 36 -17.90 9.10 -3.18
C ILE A 36 -19.43 9.16 -3.17
N PRO A 37 -20.06 10.07 -3.94
CA PRO A 37 -21.50 10.30 -3.92
C PRO A 37 -22.33 9.02 -4.14
N GLY A 38 -23.19 8.71 -3.17
CA GLY A 38 -24.08 7.54 -3.22
C GLY A 38 -23.39 6.18 -3.03
N GLU A 39 -22.11 6.16 -2.68
CA GLU A 39 -21.29 4.95 -2.54
C GLU A 39 -20.66 4.85 -1.14
N VAL A 40 -21.52 4.72 -0.12
CA VAL A 40 -21.10 4.68 1.30
C VAL A 40 -20.08 3.59 1.57
N LEU A 41 -20.36 2.35 1.17
CA LEU A 41 -19.42 1.27 1.40
C LEU A 41 -18.12 1.44 0.61
N ALA A 42 -18.18 1.96 -0.62
CA ALA A 42 -16.97 2.17 -1.42
C ALA A 42 -16.06 3.23 -0.77
N THR A 43 -16.67 4.30 -0.22
CA THR A 43 -15.95 5.29 0.58
C THR A 43 -15.21 4.60 1.73
N HIS A 44 -15.90 3.77 2.52
CA HIS A 44 -15.25 3.08 3.63
C HIS A 44 -14.25 2.01 3.24
N ILE A 45 -14.35 1.44 2.03
CA ILE A 45 -13.34 0.54 1.47
C ILE A 45 -12.05 1.32 1.17
N VAL A 46 -12.16 2.54 0.64
CA VAL A 46 -11.02 3.44 0.47
C VAL A 46 -10.49 3.89 1.84
N ASP A 47 -11.37 4.19 2.80
CA ASP A 47 -10.96 4.60 4.16
C ASP A 47 -10.12 3.55 4.88
N VAL A 48 -10.24 2.26 4.54
CA VAL A 48 -9.35 1.22 5.08
C VAL A 48 -7.88 1.61 4.88
N MET A 49 -7.54 2.23 3.74
CA MET A 49 -6.19 2.70 3.45
C MET A 49 -5.73 3.75 4.46
N HIS A 50 -6.59 4.67 4.88
CA HIS A 50 -6.26 5.72 5.85
C HIS A 50 -6.07 5.20 7.28
N LEU A 51 -6.50 3.97 7.56
CA LEU A 51 -6.40 3.34 8.87
C LEU A 51 -5.26 2.32 8.94
N VAL A 52 -5.07 1.52 7.89
CA VAL A 52 -4.17 0.36 7.89
C VAL A 52 -2.79 0.71 7.33
N LEU A 53 -2.73 1.45 6.22
CA LEU A 53 -1.46 1.68 5.53
C LEU A 53 -0.45 2.44 6.40
N PRO A 54 -0.80 3.52 7.12
CA PRO A 54 0.20 4.28 7.90
C PRO A 54 1.00 3.44 8.89
N GLU A 55 0.36 2.47 9.56
CA GLU A 55 1.06 1.60 10.52
C GLU A 55 1.90 0.54 9.79
N GLY A 56 1.39 -0.01 8.68
CA GLY A 56 2.11 -0.98 7.86
C GLY A 56 3.35 -0.40 7.18
N GLU A 57 3.21 0.77 6.55
CA GLU A 57 4.25 1.52 5.86
C GLU A 57 5.39 1.91 6.81
N ARG A 58 5.07 2.39 8.02
CA ARG A 58 6.10 2.68 9.04
C ARG A 58 6.88 1.43 9.45
N ALA A 59 6.20 0.30 9.66
CA ALA A 59 6.85 -0.96 10.01
C ALA A 59 7.71 -1.50 8.85
N MET A 60 7.24 -1.33 7.61
CA MET A 60 7.95 -1.68 6.40
C MET A 60 9.21 -0.83 6.21
N ALA A 61 9.07 0.49 6.32
CA ALA A 61 10.17 1.45 6.25
C ALA A 61 11.22 1.19 7.34
N GLN A 62 10.80 0.81 8.56
CA GLN A 62 11.71 0.39 9.62
C GLN A 62 12.49 -0.88 9.24
N ALA A 63 11.80 -1.91 8.73
CA ALA A 63 12.47 -3.15 8.31
C ALA A 63 13.46 -2.91 7.15
N LEU A 64 13.10 -2.06 6.19
CA LEU A 64 14.02 -1.66 5.12
C LEU A 64 15.21 -0.85 5.64
N SER A 65 14.98 0.06 6.59
CA SER A 65 16.04 0.80 7.25
C SER A 65 17.02 -0.12 8.00
N GLU A 66 16.52 -1.18 8.63
CA GLU A 66 17.34 -2.24 9.22
C GLU A 66 18.12 -3.06 8.17
N ALA A 67 17.57 -3.20 6.96
CA ALA A 67 18.20 -3.93 5.86
C ALA A 67 19.29 -3.11 5.15
N LEU A 68 19.17 -1.78 5.10
CA LEU A 68 20.09 -0.87 4.38
C LEU A 68 21.58 -1.12 4.64
N PRO A 69 22.07 -1.34 5.88
CA PRO A 69 23.48 -1.64 6.12
C PRO A 69 23.99 -2.94 5.49
N HIS A 70 23.07 -3.84 5.11
CA HIS A 70 23.36 -5.15 4.51
C HIS A 70 23.24 -5.15 2.98
N ILE A 71 22.79 -4.05 2.38
CA ILE A 71 22.68 -3.87 0.93
C ILE A 71 23.94 -3.16 0.43
N HIS A 72 24.70 -3.79 -0.47
CA HIS A 72 25.92 -3.22 -1.05
C HIS A 72 25.78 -2.83 -2.53
N ASP A 73 24.62 -3.09 -3.13
CA ASP A 73 24.28 -2.58 -4.46
C ASP A 73 23.83 -1.12 -4.34
N GLU A 74 24.57 -0.19 -4.92
CA GLU A 74 24.34 1.24 -4.73
C GLU A 74 22.97 1.69 -5.23
N ARG A 75 22.53 1.15 -6.38
CA ARG A 75 21.22 1.47 -6.94
C ARG A 75 20.10 1.02 -6.00
N LEU A 76 20.15 -0.22 -5.50
CA LEU A 76 19.14 -0.71 -4.56
C LEU A 76 19.17 0.07 -3.23
N ARG A 77 20.34 0.53 -2.79
CA ARG A 77 20.44 1.41 -1.60
C ARG A 77 19.72 2.75 -1.84
N GLU A 78 19.93 3.36 -3.00
CA GLU A 78 19.27 4.61 -3.39
C GLU A 78 17.74 4.41 -3.46
N GLU A 79 17.28 3.36 -4.15
CA GLU A 79 15.86 3.01 -4.28
C GLU A 79 15.21 2.77 -2.90
N VAL A 80 15.85 2.00 -2.01
CA VAL A 80 15.35 1.77 -0.64
C VAL A 80 15.32 3.06 0.18
N THR A 81 16.31 3.94 -0.01
CA THR A 81 16.33 5.23 0.70
C THR A 81 15.19 6.14 0.22
N GLY A 82 14.96 6.20 -1.10
CA GLY A 82 13.85 6.94 -1.70
C GLY A 82 12.49 6.42 -1.23
N PHE A 83 12.32 5.10 -1.26
CA PHE A 83 11.13 4.39 -0.76
C PHE A 83 10.80 4.78 0.67
N VAL A 84 11.76 4.68 1.60
CA VAL A 84 11.56 5.05 3.00
C VAL A 84 11.09 6.51 3.15
N GLY A 85 11.56 7.41 2.29
CA GLY A 85 11.09 8.78 2.24
C GLY A 85 9.63 8.93 1.78
N GLN A 86 9.26 8.25 0.68
CA GLN A 86 7.88 8.26 0.16
C GLN A 86 6.89 7.68 1.17
N GLU A 87 7.21 6.55 1.80
CA GLU A 87 6.32 5.95 2.80
C GLU A 87 6.04 6.84 4.01
N SER A 88 7.02 7.66 4.41
CA SER A 88 6.79 8.65 5.45
C SER A 88 5.76 9.71 5.00
N MET A 89 5.80 10.11 3.73
CA MET A 89 4.85 11.05 3.14
C MET A 89 3.45 10.42 2.99
N HIS A 90 3.37 9.17 2.52
CA HIS A 90 2.13 8.39 2.44
C HIS A 90 1.44 8.33 3.80
N ALA A 91 2.14 7.80 4.80
CA ALA A 91 1.62 7.61 6.15
C ALA A 91 1.09 8.93 6.75
N SER A 92 1.84 10.03 6.56
CA SER A 92 1.44 11.35 7.08
C SER A 92 0.18 11.91 6.39
N SER A 93 0.06 11.72 5.07
CA SER A 93 -1.05 12.20 4.25
C SER A 93 -2.33 11.41 4.53
N HIS A 94 -2.22 10.09 4.62
CA HIS A 94 -3.31 9.20 5.01
C HIS A 94 -3.79 9.45 6.44
N GLU A 95 -2.87 9.74 7.38
CA GLU A 95 -3.23 10.14 8.74
C GLU A 95 -3.94 11.50 8.79
N ALA A 96 -3.56 12.46 7.95
CA ALA A 96 -4.28 13.73 7.84
C ALA A 96 -5.71 13.54 7.32
N ALA A 97 -5.90 12.72 6.27
CA ALA A 97 -7.22 12.34 5.76
C ALA A 97 -8.07 11.66 6.84
N ARG A 98 -7.49 10.70 7.59
CA ARG A 98 -8.18 10.05 8.71
C ARG A 98 -8.62 11.04 9.78
N ARG A 99 -7.74 11.96 10.21
CA ARG A 99 -8.06 12.97 11.23
C ARG A 99 -9.20 13.88 10.79
N HIS A 100 -9.25 14.24 9.50
CA HIS A 100 -10.38 14.96 8.94
C HIS A 100 -11.69 14.17 9.06
N LEU A 101 -11.71 12.90 8.64
CA LEU A 101 -12.90 12.04 8.74
C LEU A 101 -13.36 11.84 10.20
N GLN A 102 -12.42 11.75 11.15
CA GLN A 102 -12.72 11.70 12.58
C GLN A 102 -13.41 12.98 13.07
N SER A 103 -13.01 14.14 12.56
CA SER A 103 -13.66 15.42 12.86
C SER A 103 -15.13 15.47 12.39
N LEU A 104 -15.46 14.68 11.37
CA LEU A 104 -16.82 14.50 10.86
C LEU A 104 -17.63 13.43 11.61
N GLY A 105 -17.06 12.83 12.66
CA GLY A 105 -17.75 11.88 13.55
C GLY A 105 -17.43 10.40 13.29
N LEU A 106 -16.46 10.07 12.43
CA LEU A 106 -16.02 8.69 12.22
C LEU A 106 -15.06 8.25 13.34
N ASP A 107 -15.58 7.70 14.44
CA ASP A 107 -14.75 7.24 15.57
C ASP A 107 -14.02 5.93 15.27
N VAL A 108 -12.71 6.04 15.01
CA VAL A 108 -11.83 4.92 14.65
C VAL A 108 -10.59 4.79 15.55
N ASP A 109 -10.46 5.62 16.59
CA ASP A 109 -9.23 5.70 17.40
C ASP A 109 -8.87 4.37 18.07
N SER A 110 -9.88 3.69 18.61
CA SER A 110 -9.71 2.39 19.25
C SER A 110 -9.19 1.33 18.27
N TYR A 111 -9.61 1.41 17.02
CA TYR A 111 -9.21 0.46 15.98
C TYR A 111 -7.83 0.75 15.42
N VAL A 112 -7.47 2.01 15.21
CA VAL A 112 -6.11 2.42 14.83
C VAL A 112 -5.10 1.92 15.88
N LYS A 113 -5.39 2.10 17.17
CA LYS A 113 -4.54 1.57 18.25
C LYS A 113 -4.43 0.04 18.22
N ALA A 114 -5.51 -0.66 17.89
CA ALA A 114 -5.50 -2.11 17.75
C ALA A 114 -4.67 -2.57 16.53
N ILE A 115 -4.74 -1.86 15.40
CA ILE A 115 -3.89 -2.12 14.22
C ILE A 115 -2.43 -1.88 14.57
N ALA A 116 -2.09 -0.73 15.17
CA ALA A 116 -0.71 -0.42 15.55
C ALA A 116 -0.12 -1.49 16.47
N TRP A 117 -0.90 -1.93 17.47
CA TRP A 117 -0.51 -3.04 18.34
C TRP A 117 -0.33 -4.36 17.57
N LEU A 118 -1.23 -4.68 16.65
CA LEU A 118 -1.16 -5.90 15.85
C LEU A 118 0.10 -5.91 14.95
N VAL A 119 0.38 -4.79 14.30
CA VAL A 119 1.56 -4.60 13.45
C VAL A 119 2.84 -4.76 14.28
N ASP A 120 2.98 -4.07 15.41
CA ASP A 120 4.15 -4.22 16.29
C ASP A 120 4.29 -5.67 16.78
N ARG A 121 3.18 -6.29 17.17
CA ARG A 121 3.16 -7.65 17.73
C ARG A 121 3.50 -8.74 16.71
N ILE A 122 3.22 -8.53 15.43
CA ILE A 122 3.45 -9.51 14.36
C ILE A 122 4.72 -9.20 13.56
N LEU A 123 5.05 -7.93 13.37
CA LEU A 123 6.07 -7.45 12.43
C LEU A 123 7.17 -6.61 13.10
N GLY A 124 7.12 -6.38 14.41
CA GLY A 124 8.16 -5.65 15.16
C GLY A 124 9.47 -6.45 15.31
N ASP A 125 10.53 -5.81 15.81
CA ASP A 125 11.87 -6.42 15.96
C ASP A 125 11.94 -7.52 17.05
N HIS A 126 10.96 -7.55 17.96
CA HIS A 126 10.83 -8.55 19.05
C HIS A 126 12.06 -8.70 19.97
N GLY A 127 13.02 -7.77 19.93
CA GLY A 127 14.25 -7.80 20.74
C GLY A 127 15.16 -8.99 20.42
N LEU A 128 15.08 -9.54 19.20
CA LEU A 128 15.90 -10.67 18.78
C LEU A 128 17.35 -10.26 18.55
N THR A 129 18.29 -11.20 18.73
CA THR A 129 19.73 -10.94 18.53
C THR A 129 20.40 -11.99 17.65
N GLY A 130 21.58 -11.65 17.10
CA GLY A 130 22.39 -12.54 16.27
C GLY A 130 21.64 -13.14 15.09
N ARG A 131 21.79 -14.46 14.88
CA ARG A 131 21.15 -15.18 13.77
C ARG A 131 19.63 -15.11 13.81
N ALA A 132 19.00 -15.08 14.98
CA ALA A 132 17.54 -15.00 15.08
C ALA A 132 17.03 -13.68 14.51
N ARG A 133 17.70 -12.56 14.83
CA ARG A 133 17.39 -11.23 14.28
C ARG A 133 17.52 -11.19 12.75
N GLU A 134 18.62 -11.74 12.23
CA GLU A 134 18.86 -11.79 10.78
C GLU A 134 17.77 -12.61 10.06
N GLN A 135 17.42 -13.79 10.58
CA GLN A 135 16.38 -14.63 9.99
C GLN A 135 14.99 -14.01 10.09
N TRP A 136 14.75 -13.24 11.15
CA TRP A 136 13.50 -12.52 11.34
C TRP A 136 13.38 -11.31 10.41
N LEU A 137 14.45 -10.55 10.21
CA LEU A 137 14.48 -9.48 9.20
C LEU A 137 14.13 -10.01 7.80
N LYS A 138 14.73 -11.15 7.40
CA LYS A 138 14.40 -11.82 6.12
C LYS A 138 12.95 -12.28 6.04
N GLU A 139 12.36 -12.68 7.16
CA GLU A 139 10.93 -13.03 7.22
C GLU A 139 10.04 -11.80 7.03
N ARG A 140 10.33 -10.71 7.76
CA ARG A 140 9.62 -9.43 7.63
C ARG A 140 9.70 -8.89 6.22
N LEU A 141 10.89 -8.86 5.60
CA LEU A 141 11.04 -8.42 4.20
C LEU A 141 10.23 -9.28 3.23
N GLY A 142 10.16 -10.60 3.44
CA GLY A 142 9.32 -11.48 2.61
C GLY A 142 7.82 -11.21 2.79
N LEU A 143 7.38 -10.94 4.03
CA LEU A 143 5.99 -10.57 4.34
C LEU A 143 5.64 -9.22 3.69
N PHE A 144 6.49 -8.20 3.89
CA PHE A 144 6.30 -6.88 3.30
C PHE A 144 6.34 -6.93 1.78
N ALA A 145 7.24 -7.69 1.15
CA ALA A 145 7.24 -7.85 -0.31
C ALA A 145 5.93 -8.45 -0.84
N GLY A 146 5.30 -9.35 -0.07
CA GLY A 146 3.98 -9.89 -0.39
C GLY A 146 2.84 -8.89 -0.16
N MET A 147 2.95 -8.02 0.85
CA MET A 147 1.97 -6.97 1.13
C MET A 147 2.05 -5.84 0.09
N GLU A 148 3.26 -5.39 -0.20
CA GLU A 148 3.62 -4.40 -1.21
C GLU A 148 3.14 -4.81 -2.61
N HIS A 149 3.21 -6.10 -2.92
CA HIS A 149 2.64 -6.60 -4.17
C HIS A 149 1.15 -6.28 -4.31
N TYR A 150 0.38 -6.31 -3.21
CA TYR A 150 -1.04 -5.94 -3.24
C TYR A 150 -1.27 -4.45 -3.27
N THR A 151 -0.47 -3.65 -2.54
CA THR A 151 -0.58 -2.18 -2.60
C THR A 151 -0.26 -1.69 -3.99
N ALA A 152 0.77 -2.22 -4.66
CA ALA A 152 1.06 -1.95 -6.07
C ALA A 152 -0.09 -2.30 -7.02
N VAL A 153 -0.75 -3.46 -6.84
CA VAL A 153 -1.92 -3.86 -7.65
C VAL A 153 -3.12 -2.94 -7.39
N LEU A 154 -3.34 -2.54 -6.14
CA LEU A 154 -4.40 -1.59 -5.78
C LEU A 154 -4.10 -0.18 -6.28
N GLY A 155 -2.83 0.23 -6.25
CA GLY A 155 -2.35 1.50 -6.78
C GLY A 155 -2.55 1.60 -8.28
N GLU A 156 -2.17 0.56 -9.04
CA GLU A 156 -2.46 0.44 -10.47
C GLU A 156 -3.97 0.58 -10.74
N TRP A 157 -4.81 -0.11 -9.97
CA TRP A 157 -6.27 0.01 -10.11
C TRP A 157 -6.76 1.44 -9.81
N LEU A 158 -6.27 2.09 -8.76
CA LEU A 158 -6.67 3.45 -8.37
C LEU A 158 -6.32 4.49 -9.44
N LEU A 159 -5.16 4.32 -10.10
CA LEU A 159 -4.76 5.17 -11.22
C LEU A 159 -5.72 5.06 -12.41
N GLU A 160 -6.20 3.84 -12.69
CA GLU A 160 -7.05 3.54 -13.85
C GLU A 160 -8.55 3.64 -13.54
N ALA A 161 -8.94 3.88 -12.28
CA ALA A 161 -10.32 3.91 -11.84
C ALA A 161 -11.04 5.23 -12.21
N ASP A 162 -11.14 5.55 -13.49
CA ASP A 162 -11.88 6.72 -14.02
C ASP A 162 -13.35 6.77 -13.55
N ILE A 163 -13.90 5.63 -13.17
CA ILE A 163 -15.24 5.54 -12.58
C ILE A 163 -15.36 6.30 -11.26
N LEU A 164 -14.30 6.40 -10.45
CA LEU A 164 -14.33 7.17 -9.20
C LEU A 164 -14.50 8.66 -9.48
N GLU A 165 -13.78 9.18 -10.47
CA GLU A 165 -13.91 10.54 -10.97
C GLU A 165 -15.29 10.77 -11.60
N ALA A 166 -15.75 9.85 -12.45
CA ALA A 166 -17.07 9.91 -13.07
C ALA A 166 -18.23 9.85 -12.05
N LYS A 167 -18.01 9.23 -10.89
CA LYS A 167 -18.94 9.23 -9.76
C LYS A 167 -18.91 10.51 -8.93
N GLY A 168 -17.96 11.40 -9.19
CA GLY A 168 -17.78 12.64 -8.47
C GLY A 168 -17.06 12.44 -7.13
N MET A 169 -16.10 11.52 -7.07
CA MET A 169 -15.22 11.41 -5.90
C MET A 169 -14.57 12.77 -5.60
N HIS A 170 -14.57 13.20 -4.34
CA HIS A 170 -14.04 14.51 -3.96
C HIS A 170 -12.59 14.67 -4.44
N PRO A 171 -12.22 15.77 -5.12
CA PRO A 171 -10.92 15.91 -5.78
C PRO A 171 -9.71 15.67 -4.86
N ALA A 172 -9.73 16.20 -3.63
CA ALA A 172 -8.63 16.02 -2.68
C ALA A 172 -8.40 14.54 -2.29
N MET A 173 -9.49 13.77 -2.12
CA MET A 173 -9.38 12.33 -1.81
C MET A 173 -8.98 11.53 -3.04
N LEU A 174 -9.49 11.91 -4.22
CA LEU A 174 -9.11 11.29 -5.49
C LEU A 174 -7.62 11.49 -5.79
N ASP A 175 -7.11 12.69 -5.56
CA ASP A 175 -5.69 13.01 -5.70
C ASP A 175 -4.84 12.22 -4.70
N LEU A 176 -5.22 12.18 -3.42
CA LEU A 176 -4.50 11.40 -2.41
C LEU A 176 -4.31 9.93 -2.83
N VAL A 177 -5.40 9.27 -3.24
CA VAL A 177 -5.34 7.83 -3.58
C VAL A 177 -4.64 7.57 -4.91
N ARG A 178 -4.75 8.47 -5.89
CA ARG A 178 -4.04 8.33 -7.17
C ARG A 178 -2.56 8.70 -7.05
N TRP A 179 -2.20 9.71 -6.25
CA TRP A 179 -0.81 10.06 -5.95
C TRP A 179 -0.11 8.89 -5.28
N HIS A 180 -0.68 8.38 -4.19
CA HIS A 180 -0.16 7.21 -3.51
C HIS A 180 -0.10 6.02 -4.48
N GLY A 181 -1.18 5.71 -5.20
CA GLY A 181 -1.17 4.63 -6.19
C GLY A 181 -0.11 4.77 -7.28
N ALA A 182 0.25 6.00 -7.67
CA ALA A 182 1.35 6.26 -8.60
C ALA A 182 2.71 5.93 -7.97
N GLU A 183 2.96 6.35 -6.74
CA GLU A 183 4.21 6.04 -6.03
C GLU A 183 4.31 4.52 -5.75
N GLU A 184 3.21 3.85 -5.41
CA GLU A 184 3.17 2.37 -5.31
C GLU A 184 3.61 1.66 -6.60
N VAL A 185 3.24 2.19 -7.77
CA VAL A 185 3.68 1.66 -9.06
C VAL A 185 5.14 2.04 -9.35
N GLU A 186 5.59 3.21 -8.89
CA GLU A 186 6.97 3.72 -9.01
C GLU A 186 7.96 2.82 -8.25
N HIS A 187 7.57 2.35 -7.07
CA HIS A 187 8.45 1.62 -6.16
C HIS A 187 8.07 0.16 -5.90
N ARG A 188 7.10 -0.38 -6.66
CA ARG A 188 6.57 -1.76 -6.61
C ARG A 188 7.59 -2.89 -6.48
N SER A 189 8.84 -2.67 -6.91
CA SER A 189 9.90 -3.69 -6.91
C SER A 189 10.84 -3.58 -5.71
N VAL A 190 10.90 -2.45 -5.00
CA VAL A 190 11.96 -2.13 -4.04
C VAL A 190 12.00 -3.13 -2.88
N VAL A 191 10.85 -3.38 -2.24
CA VAL A 191 10.77 -4.32 -1.10
C VAL A 191 11.09 -5.75 -1.55
N TYR A 192 10.61 -6.13 -2.73
CA TYR A 192 10.89 -7.43 -3.33
C TYR A 192 12.38 -7.61 -3.64
N ASP A 193 13.02 -6.61 -4.23
CA ASP A 193 14.43 -6.64 -4.59
C ASP A 193 15.32 -6.63 -3.34
N ALA A 194 14.96 -5.88 -2.28
CA ALA A 194 15.61 -5.96 -0.98
C ALA A 194 15.51 -7.38 -0.38
N TYR A 195 14.33 -8.00 -0.43
CA TYR A 195 14.14 -9.39 0.00
C TYR A 195 15.01 -10.37 -0.81
N MET A 196 15.00 -10.24 -2.14
CA MET A 196 15.77 -11.10 -3.04
C MET A 196 17.28 -10.95 -2.85
N TYR A 197 17.75 -9.74 -2.52
CA TYR A 197 19.14 -9.45 -2.23
C TYR A 197 19.61 -10.10 -0.92
N LEU A 198 18.83 -9.98 0.16
CA LEU A 198 19.23 -10.46 1.49
C LEU A 198 18.99 -11.97 1.72
N ASP A 199 17.91 -12.53 1.16
CA ASP A 199 17.52 -13.93 1.32
C ASP A 199 17.45 -14.67 -0.02
N GLY A 200 16.59 -14.21 -0.94
CA GLY A 200 16.41 -14.81 -2.28
C GLY A 200 15.80 -16.22 -2.29
N GLY A 201 15.38 -16.75 -1.15
CA GLY A 201 14.89 -18.11 -1.00
C GLY A 201 13.44 -18.30 -1.44
N TYR A 202 13.23 -18.97 -2.57
CA TYR A 202 11.88 -19.19 -3.12
C TYR A 202 10.87 -19.77 -2.10
N LEU A 203 11.28 -20.73 -1.25
CA LEU A 203 10.37 -21.31 -0.26
C LEU A 203 9.88 -20.28 0.76
N ARG A 204 10.76 -19.37 1.21
CA ARG A 204 10.37 -18.30 2.14
C ARG A 204 9.52 -17.27 1.42
N LYS A 205 9.88 -16.84 0.20
CA LYS A 205 9.04 -16.00 -0.66
C LYS A 205 7.62 -16.57 -0.78
N ALA A 206 7.50 -17.85 -1.10
CA ALA A 206 6.21 -18.50 -1.29
C ALA A 206 5.40 -18.55 0.01
N ARG A 207 6.04 -18.96 1.12
CA ARG A 207 5.39 -18.99 2.43
C ARG A 207 4.91 -17.60 2.87
N THR A 208 5.81 -16.61 2.84
CA THR A 208 5.53 -15.25 3.29
C THR A 208 4.50 -14.56 2.41
N GLY A 209 4.54 -14.74 1.09
CA GLY A 209 3.50 -14.25 0.18
C GLY A 209 2.12 -14.80 0.52
N VAL A 210 2.01 -16.12 0.75
CA VAL A 210 0.72 -16.73 1.18
C VAL A 210 0.26 -16.19 2.53
N LEU A 211 1.17 -16.04 3.50
CA LEU A 211 0.85 -15.47 4.82
C LEU A 211 0.38 -14.02 4.71
N ALA A 212 1.05 -13.20 3.89
CA ALA A 212 0.66 -11.82 3.62
C ALA A 212 -0.78 -11.74 3.08
N SER A 213 -1.14 -12.57 2.10
CA SER A 213 -2.50 -12.64 1.56
C SER A 213 -3.55 -13.07 2.58
N LEU A 214 -3.23 -14.10 3.36
CA LEU A 214 -4.11 -14.61 4.39
C LEU A 214 -4.27 -13.62 5.55
N ALA A 215 -3.33 -12.69 5.73
CA ALA A 215 -3.43 -11.60 6.71
C ALA A 215 -4.21 -10.40 6.15
N LEU A 216 -3.87 -9.95 4.93
CA LEU A 216 -4.44 -8.74 4.34
C LEU A 216 -5.92 -8.87 4.00
N LEU A 217 -6.36 -9.98 3.40
CA LEU A 217 -7.76 -10.13 2.99
C LEU A 217 -8.73 -10.05 4.20
N PRO A 218 -8.53 -10.81 5.30
CA PRO A 218 -9.35 -10.66 6.49
C PRO A 218 -9.23 -9.27 7.11
N LEU A 219 -8.03 -8.70 7.19
CA LEU A 219 -7.83 -7.34 7.72
C LEU A 219 -8.67 -6.32 6.95
N PHE A 220 -8.68 -6.40 5.62
CA PHE A 220 -9.46 -5.51 4.77
C PHE A 220 -10.97 -5.66 4.98
N ILE A 221 -11.47 -6.90 5.04
CA ILE A 221 -12.90 -7.21 5.27
C ILE A 221 -13.33 -6.74 6.66
N ILE A 222 -12.54 -7.01 7.70
CA ILE A 222 -12.82 -6.61 9.08
C ILE A 222 -12.80 -5.09 9.21
N SER A 223 -11.80 -4.42 8.64
CA SER A 223 -11.66 -2.96 8.64
C SER A 223 -12.85 -2.29 7.95
N THR A 224 -13.22 -2.78 6.77
CA THR A 224 -14.40 -2.30 6.03
C THR A 224 -15.67 -2.44 6.86
N GLY A 225 -15.88 -3.61 7.48
CA GLY A 225 -17.05 -3.86 8.32
C GLY A 225 -17.07 -3.02 9.60
N TYR A 226 -15.90 -2.72 10.16
CA TYR A 226 -15.74 -1.83 11.31
C TYR A 226 -16.09 -0.38 10.94
N LEU A 227 -15.48 0.16 9.88
CA LEU A 227 -15.74 1.52 9.37
C LEU A 227 -17.22 1.72 9.04
N TYR A 228 -17.82 0.78 8.32
CA TYR A 228 -19.26 0.83 8.02
C TYR A 228 -20.14 0.86 9.27
N ARG A 229 -19.73 0.18 10.35
CA ARG A 229 -20.47 0.22 11.63
C ARG A 229 -20.29 1.55 12.34
N GLN A 230 -19.09 2.13 12.31
CA GLN A 230 -18.76 3.40 12.95
C GLN A 230 -19.28 4.64 12.22
N ASP A 231 -19.65 4.51 10.94
CA ASP A 231 -20.27 5.60 10.18
C ASP A 231 -21.49 6.19 10.93
N PRO A 232 -21.46 7.48 11.33
CA PRO A 232 -22.55 8.08 12.09
C PRO A 232 -23.82 8.35 11.26
N SER A 233 -23.78 8.17 9.93
CA SER A 233 -24.86 8.58 9.03
C SER A 233 -26.13 7.73 9.22
N PRO A 234 -27.31 8.34 9.42
CA PRO A 234 -28.56 7.60 9.62
C PRO A 234 -28.99 6.81 8.36
N ASP A 235 -28.63 7.31 7.17
CA ASP A 235 -29.06 6.76 5.88
C ASP A 235 -27.99 5.89 5.19
N LYS A 236 -26.94 5.44 5.91
CA LYS A 236 -25.85 4.60 5.36
C LYS A 236 -26.25 3.25 4.79
N GLY A 237 -27.52 2.87 4.95
CA GLY A 237 -28.08 1.58 4.55
C GLY A 237 -27.88 0.49 5.60
N ARG A 238 -28.66 -0.59 5.51
CA ARG A 238 -28.66 -1.67 6.51
C ARG A 238 -27.78 -2.88 6.18
N PHE A 239 -27.43 -3.06 4.90
CA PHE A 239 -26.81 -4.32 4.45
C PHE A 239 -25.59 -4.07 3.56
N TRP A 240 -24.43 -3.99 4.21
CA TRP A 240 -23.14 -3.76 3.56
C TRP A 240 -22.82 -4.83 2.49
N GLY A 241 -23.17 -6.10 2.68
CA GLY A 241 -22.89 -7.16 1.68
C GLY A 241 -23.53 -6.90 0.29
N ARG A 242 -24.72 -6.30 0.23
CA ARG A 242 -25.35 -5.91 -1.05
C ARG A 242 -24.67 -4.69 -1.64
N GLN A 243 -24.25 -3.74 -0.80
CA GLN A 243 -23.46 -2.60 -1.26
C GLN A 243 -22.14 -3.09 -1.87
N PHE A 244 -21.48 -4.06 -1.24
CA PHE A 244 -20.23 -4.65 -1.73
C PHE A 244 -20.39 -5.26 -3.12
N LEU A 245 -21.40 -6.13 -3.30
CA LEU A 245 -21.67 -6.76 -4.58
C LEU A 245 -22.03 -5.74 -5.67
N ASN A 246 -22.83 -4.73 -5.32
CA ASN A 246 -23.24 -3.69 -6.23
C ASN A 246 -22.09 -2.76 -6.63
N ALA A 247 -21.25 -2.39 -5.67
CA ALA A 247 -20.05 -1.58 -5.88
C ALA A 247 -19.04 -2.31 -6.78
N THR A 248 -18.81 -3.60 -6.52
CA THR A 248 -17.98 -4.47 -7.38
C THR A 248 -18.53 -4.49 -8.82
N ARG A 249 -19.85 -4.67 -8.99
CA ARG A 249 -20.49 -4.69 -10.32
C ARG A 249 -20.38 -3.36 -11.06
N ARG A 250 -20.37 -2.23 -10.34
CA ARG A 250 -20.18 -0.89 -10.91
C ARG A 250 -18.71 -0.54 -11.15
N GLY A 251 -17.78 -1.33 -10.61
CA GLY A 251 -16.35 -1.09 -10.71
C GLY A 251 -15.83 0.02 -9.79
N VAL A 252 -16.62 0.51 -8.82
CA VAL A 252 -16.18 1.59 -7.90
C VAL A 252 -15.31 1.07 -6.75
N ILE A 253 -15.09 -0.25 -6.68
CA ILE A 253 -14.13 -0.90 -5.79
C ILE A 253 -13.42 -2.03 -6.56
N PRO A 254 -12.21 -2.43 -6.14
CA PRO A 254 -11.54 -3.59 -6.70
C PRO A 254 -12.38 -4.86 -6.54
N SER A 255 -12.22 -5.81 -7.46
CA SER A 255 -12.85 -7.11 -7.30
C SER A 255 -12.24 -7.86 -6.11
N TRP A 256 -13.08 -8.49 -5.28
CA TRP A 256 -12.62 -9.38 -4.20
C TRP A 256 -11.75 -10.53 -4.71
N THR A 257 -11.88 -10.89 -5.99
CA THR A 257 -11.07 -11.93 -6.62
C THR A 257 -9.61 -11.54 -6.78
N VAL A 258 -9.23 -10.27 -6.65
CA VAL A 258 -7.84 -9.78 -6.77
C VAL A 258 -6.90 -10.58 -5.87
N PHE A 259 -7.29 -10.84 -4.62
CA PHE A 259 -6.48 -11.65 -3.70
C PHE A 259 -6.23 -13.08 -4.21
N LEU A 260 -7.20 -13.65 -4.92
CA LEU A 260 -7.12 -15.00 -5.48
C LEU A 260 -6.39 -15.05 -6.81
N THR A 261 -6.43 -13.98 -7.62
CA THR A 261 -5.78 -13.92 -8.94
C THR A 261 -4.30 -13.56 -8.82
N GLU A 262 -3.94 -12.69 -7.88
CA GLU A 262 -2.58 -12.19 -7.76
C GLU A 262 -1.64 -13.16 -7.04
N ILE A 263 -2.14 -13.98 -6.09
CA ILE A 263 -1.27 -14.95 -5.42
C ILE A 263 -0.63 -15.97 -6.35
N PRO A 264 -1.39 -16.64 -7.23
CA PRO A 264 -0.79 -17.50 -8.24
C PRO A 264 0.22 -16.78 -9.13
N ARG A 265 0.08 -15.48 -9.38
CA ARG A 265 1.03 -14.67 -10.14
C ARG A 265 2.30 -14.44 -9.33
N TYR A 266 2.19 -13.93 -8.11
CA TYR A 266 3.30 -13.69 -7.19
C TYR A 266 4.12 -14.97 -6.95
N LEU A 267 3.47 -16.11 -6.81
CA LEU A 267 4.12 -17.39 -6.53
C LEU A 267 4.91 -17.95 -7.72
N ARG A 268 4.78 -17.43 -8.95
CA ARG A 268 5.54 -17.96 -10.09
C ARG A 268 7.06 -17.81 -9.85
N PRO A 269 7.88 -18.81 -10.21
CA PRO A 269 9.33 -18.71 -10.06
C PRO A 269 9.98 -17.54 -10.80
N GLY A 270 9.45 -17.17 -11.97
CA GLY A 270 9.92 -16.02 -12.78
C GLY A 270 9.14 -14.72 -12.56
N PHE A 271 8.35 -14.64 -11.48
CA PHE A 271 7.64 -13.41 -11.15
C PHE A 271 8.62 -12.31 -10.73
N HIS A 272 8.33 -11.09 -11.17
CA HIS A 272 8.97 -9.88 -10.69
C HIS A 272 7.93 -8.75 -10.67
N PRO A 273 7.84 -7.92 -9.61
CA PRO A 273 6.85 -6.84 -9.52
C PRO A 273 6.94 -5.80 -10.64
N SER A 274 8.11 -5.63 -11.27
CA SER A 274 8.25 -4.76 -12.46
C SER A 274 7.29 -5.09 -13.62
N GLN A 275 6.64 -6.27 -13.59
CA GLN A 275 5.65 -6.70 -14.58
C GLN A 275 4.23 -6.12 -14.35
N LEU A 276 4.01 -5.36 -13.29
CA LEU A 276 2.74 -4.70 -12.95
C LEU A 276 2.79 -3.23 -13.35
N GLY A 277 1.71 -2.67 -13.88
CA GLY A 277 1.57 -1.22 -14.10
C GLY A 277 2.59 -0.59 -15.05
N PRO A 278 2.16 0.03 -16.16
CA PRO A 278 3.10 0.83 -16.96
C PRO A 278 3.63 2.01 -16.13
N MET A 279 4.95 2.06 -15.91
CA MET A 279 5.64 3.15 -15.19
C MET A 279 5.27 4.53 -15.75
N ASP A 280 5.11 4.63 -17.07
CA ASP A 280 4.70 5.86 -17.75
C ASP A 280 3.37 6.44 -17.27
N SER A 281 2.42 5.60 -16.83
CA SER A 281 1.15 6.10 -16.29
C SER A 281 1.34 6.72 -14.90
N ALA A 282 2.14 6.09 -14.05
CA ALA A 282 2.48 6.61 -12.73
C ALA A 282 3.23 7.95 -12.84
N LEU A 283 4.31 7.98 -13.64
CA LEU A 283 5.11 9.19 -13.83
C LEU A 283 4.30 10.35 -14.42
N ARG A 284 3.39 10.06 -15.38
CA ARG A 284 2.49 11.08 -15.93
C ARG A 284 1.56 11.65 -14.86
N TYR A 285 1.02 10.83 -13.98
CA TYR A 285 0.17 11.30 -12.90
C TYR A 285 0.96 12.16 -11.90
N LEU A 286 2.12 11.67 -11.45
CA LEU A 286 2.99 12.36 -10.50
C LEU A 286 3.42 13.74 -11.00
N ALA A 287 3.69 13.89 -12.30
CA ALA A 287 4.02 15.17 -12.91
C ALA A 287 2.88 16.21 -12.86
N HIS A 288 1.65 15.79 -12.65
CA HIS A 288 0.46 16.65 -12.68
C HIS A 288 -0.37 16.63 -11.39
N SER A 289 0.05 15.88 -10.35
CA SER A 289 -0.68 15.79 -9.09
C SER A 289 -0.96 17.18 -8.52
N PRO A 290 -2.25 17.54 -8.28
CA PRO A 290 -2.62 18.80 -7.66
C PRO A 290 -1.90 19.05 -6.32
N ALA A 291 -1.75 18.04 -5.47
CA ALA A 291 -1.08 18.17 -4.18
C ALA A 291 0.41 18.46 -4.29
N ALA A 292 1.11 17.84 -5.25
CA ALA A 292 2.52 18.15 -5.52
C ALA A 292 2.70 19.58 -6.04
N ARG A 293 1.78 20.03 -6.91
CA ARG A 293 1.78 21.43 -7.39
C ARG A 293 1.49 22.42 -6.28
N ALA A 294 0.53 22.11 -5.40
CA ALA A 294 0.14 22.97 -4.29
C ALA A 294 1.20 23.09 -3.19
N ALA A 295 2.20 22.20 -3.16
CA ALA A 295 3.36 22.28 -2.27
C ALA A 295 4.50 23.11 -2.85
N ALA A 296 4.55 23.28 -4.18
CA ALA A 296 5.57 24.08 -4.87
C ALA A 296 5.23 25.58 -4.95
N GLU A 297 4.01 25.97 -4.57
CA GLU A 297 3.49 27.34 -4.51
C GLU A 297 3.66 27.96 -3.10
#